data_AF-A0AAD4CHH1-F1
#
_entry.id   AF-A0AAD4CHH1-F1
#
_cell.length_a   1.000
_cell.length_b   1.000
_cell.length_c   1.000
_cell.angle_alpha   90.00
_cell.angle_beta   90.00
_cell.angle_gamma   90.00
#
_symmetry.space_group_name_H-M   'P 1'
#
loop_
_entity.id
_entity.type
_entity.pdbx_description
1 polymer ?
#
loop_
_entity_poly.entity_id
_entity_poly.type
_entity_poly.pdbx_seq_one_letter_code
_entity_poly.pdbx_strand_id
1 'polypeptide(L)'
;MDFPGVALVTGAGSCIGQQTALLYVKEGCRRITIADISRAGLVETHRLLEASSPDVRVRQVICDVSDEGAVQAMANGTVEQFGRLDYCANVAGITVLGPPTDRISTEFYDRDHNINLRGLFFCERAELQAMLKQEPLAHRDGNRDSPARGSIVNVASMAGLVGKGTIPVYTASKHGVVGLFKADGMHYADAEFAQMREQSEAARHVDSSWLRIVTYVPYRKRALMAIALPFITYTTGNLVITTYAASIFAGMGYNPTQSLHFLAGTYLAAIVGNLISLTYVDRVPRNILMSVGVLATTVVLAVETALVANADGRQAYLAGAAAFIFLFLFVFNLFLEGPTCYVSEIFPTHIRAKGMTINIISLSCTNLLWLEVSPTAVARIEWKFYLVFISLSVVGAVIVYTVFPDTLRRPLEEVAQLFGDDPAEMEDAKVGAEHVEAMPA
;
A
#
# COMPACT_ATOMS: atom_id res chain seq x y z
N MET A 1 -4.64 -9.11 24.98
CA MET A 1 -3.42 -9.54 24.28
C MET A 1 -2.26 -9.23 25.23
N ASP A 2 -1.23 -10.06 25.27
CA ASP A 2 -0.04 -9.79 26.08
C ASP A 2 1.08 -9.37 25.13
N PHE A 3 1.66 -8.18 25.34
CA PHE A 3 2.75 -7.65 24.53
C PHE A 3 3.99 -7.61 25.42
N PRO A 4 4.77 -8.71 25.47
CA PRO A 4 5.81 -8.88 26.46
C PRO A 4 6.96 -7.92 26.16
N GLY A 5 7.35 -7.10 27.13
CA GLY A 5 8.53 -6.26 26.99
C GLY A 5 8.40 -4.93 27.70
N VAL A 6 9.21 -3.97 27.26
CA VAL A 6 9.29 -2.60 27.77
C VAL A 6 9.32 -1.63 26.60
N ALA A 7 8.38 -0.68 26.60
CA ALA A 7 8.32 0.37 25.61
C ALA A 7 8.98 1.68 26.09
N LEU A 8 9.57 2.44 25.18
CA LEU A 8 10.07 3.81 25.38
C LEU A 8 9.51 4.70 24.28
N VAL A 9 8.83 5.78 24.65
CA VAL A 9 8.24 6.71 23.68
C VAL A 9 8.73 8.12 23.98
N THR A 10 9.44 8.73 23.02
CA THR A 10 9.80 10.16 23.08
C THR A 10 8.72 11.00 22.44
N GLY A 11 8.57 12.28 22.85
CA GLY A 11 7.46 13.12 22.39
C GLY A 11 6.09 12.65 22.90
N ALA A 12 6.07 11.91 24.02
CA ALA A 12 4.88 11.24 24.54
C ALA A 12 3.87 12.18 25.22
N GLY A 13 4.19 13.46 25.37
CA GLY A 13 3.34 14.43 26.06
C GLY A 13 2.13 14.89 25.25
N SER A 14 2.06 14.61 23.94
CA SER A 14 0.92 15.01 23.10
C SER A 14 0.83 14.20 21.79
N CYS A 15 -0.27 14.41 21.06
CA CYS A 15 -0.45 14.01 19.66
C CYS A 15 -0.03 12.55 19.38
N ILE A 16 0.82 12.33 18.37
CA ILE A 16 1.23 11.01 17.90
C ILE A 16 1.95 10.23 19.01
N GLY A 17 2.84 10.86 19.78
CA GLY A 17 3.57 10.18 20.84
C GLY A 17 2.66 9.72 21.98
N GLN A 18 1.72 10.56 22.42
CA GLN A 18 0.72 10.18 23.42
C GLN A 18 -0.14 9.00 22.95
N GLN A 19 -0.65 9.06 21.72
CA GLN A 19 -1.47 7.98 21.16
C GLN A 19 -0.66 6.70 20.96
N THR A 20 0.63 6.80 20.60
CA THR A 20 1.54 5.67 20.50
C THR A 20 1.72 4.98 21.85
N ALA A 21 1.94 5.75 22.92
CA ALA A 21 2.03 5.21 24.27
C ALA A 21 0.73 4.50 24.70
N LEU A 22 -0.44 5.10 24.42
CA LEU A 22 -1.74 4.50 24.72
C LEU A 22 -1.98 3.20 23.96
N LEU A 23 -1.58 3.14 22.68
CA LEU A 23 -1.70 1.94 21.87
C LEU A 23 -0.81 0.81 22.40
N TYR A 24 0.44 1.09 22.78
CA TYR A 24 1.30 0.07 23.40
C TYR A 24 0.63 -0.56 24.62
N VAL A 25 0.07 0.25 25.51
CA VAL A 25 -0.61 -0.23 26.72
C VAL A 25 -1.88 -1.02 26.38
N LYS A 26 -2.68 -0.51 25.45
CA LYS A 26 -3.92 -1.18 24.99
C LYS A 26 -3.66 -2.55 24.37
N GLU A 27 -2.56 -2.69 23.64
CA GLU A 27 -2.13 -3.97 23.03
C GLU A 27 -1.50 -4.95 24.04
N GLY A 28 -1.26 -4.51 25.27
CA GLY A 28 -0.81 -5.35 26.38
C GLY A 28 0.59 -5.05 26.91
N CYS A 29 1.23 -3.96 26.49
CA CYS A 29 2.54 -3.57 27.02
C CYS A 29 2.39 -2.98 28.43
N ARG A 30 2.71 -3.76 29.46
CA ARG A 30 2.51 -3.34 30.86
C ARG A 30 3.62 -2.47 31.44
N ARG A 31 4.73 -2.26 30.73
CA ARG A 31 5.88 -1.47 31.19
C ARG A 31 6.26 -0.47 30.12
N ILE A 32 6.21 0.81 30.47
CA ILE A 32 6.46 1.86 29.49
C ILE A 32 7.18 3.05 30.14
N THR A 33 8.19 3.57 29.47
CA THR A 33 8.76 4.88 29.74
C THR A 33 8.19 5.89 28.76
N ILE A 34 7.63 6.98 29.28
CA ILE A 34 7.18 8.13 28.48
C ILE A 34 8.12 9.32 28.72
N ALA A 35 8.61 9.90 27.63
CA ALA A 35 9.56 11.00 27.66
C ALA A 35 9.09 12.18 26.83
N ASP A 36 9.20 13.38 27.38
CA ASP A 36 8.85 14.64 26.73
C ASP A 36 9.51 15.81 27.47
N ILE A 37 9.62 16.98 26.82
CA ILE A 37 10.04 18.21 27.51
C ILE A 37 8.88 18.79 28.35
N SER A 38 7.64 18.49 27.98
CA SER A 38 6.43 18.99 28.64
C SER A 38 6.04 18.11 29.83
N ARG A 39 6.34 18.60 31.05
CA ARG A 39 5.87 17.96 32.29
C ARG A 39 4.35 17.80 32.32
N ALA A 40 3.60 18.82 31.90
CA ALA A 40 2.14 18.77 31.89
C ALA A 40 1.60 17.71 30.93
N GLY A 41 2.22 17.60 29.74
CA GLY A 41 1.88 16.56 28.77
C GLY A 41 2.13 15.15 29.31
N LEU A 42 3.27 14.93 29.98
CA LEU A 42 3.59 13.64 30.60
C LEU A 42 2.58 13.24 31.69
N VAL A 43 2.17 14.20 32.53
CA VAL A 43 1.17 13.95 33.58
C VAL A 43 -0.17 13.53 32.97
N GLU A 44 -0.61 14.20 31.90
CA GLU A 44 -1.86 13.82 31.23
C GLU A 44 -1.75 12.47 30.53
N THR A 45 -0.66 12.21 29.80
CA THR A 45 -0.42 10.89 29.19
C THR A 45 -0.39 9.79 30.24
N HIS A 46 0.27 10.01 31.39
CA HIS A 46 0.31 9.06 32.49
C HIS A 46 -1.09 8.72 33.00
N ARG A 47 -1.92 9.75 33.27
CA ARG A 47 -3.31 9.59 33.71
C ARG A 47 -4.13 8.76 32.73
N LEU A 48 -3.95 8.99 31.43
CA LEU A 48 -4.65 8.24 30.38
C LEU A 48 -4.19 6.77 30.30
N LEU A 49 -2.89 6.49 30.51
CA LEU A 49 -2.36 5.13 30.54
C LEU A 49 -2.92 4.34 31.73
N GLU A 50 -2.91 4.93 32.93
CA GLU A 50 -3.46 4.31 34.15
C GLU A 50 -4.96 4.04 34.00
N ALA A 51 -5.71 4.97 33.40
CA ALA A 51 -7.13 4.79 33.12
C ALA A 51 -7.39 3.66 32.10
N SER A 52 -6.49 3.44 31.14
CA SER A 52 -6.61 2.38 30.14
C SER A 52 -6.22 0.99 30.67
N SER A 53 -5.27 0.93 31.60
CA SER A 53 -4.81 -0.33 32.19
C SER A 53 -4.26 -0.08 33.60
N PRO A 54 -5.01 -0.39 34.67
CA PRO A 54 -4.58 -0.12 36.05
C PRO A 54 -3.26 -0.80 36.45
N ASP A 55 -2.89 -1.90 35.79
CA ASP A 55 -1.65 -2.65 36.07
C ASP A 55 -0.43 -2.12 35.31
N VAL A 56 -0.56 -1.01 34.56
CA VAL A 56 0.55 -0.45 33.80
C VAL A 56 1.58 0.18 34.74
N ARG A 57 2.86 -0.14 34.53
CA ARG A 57 3.99 0.50 35.20
C ARG A 57 4.59 1.53 34.28
N VAL A 58 4.41 2.80 34.62
CA VAL A 58 4.88 3.93 33.81
C VAL A 58 6.05 4.63 34.49
N ARG A 59 7.09 4.90 33.71
CA ARG A 59 8.18 5.81 34.09
C ARG A 59 8.04 7.11 33.31
N GLN A 60 7.93 8.23 34.01
CA GLN A 60 7.89 9.56 33.39
C GLN A 60 9.29 10.19 33.39
N VAL A 61 9.71 10.72 32.25
CA VAL A 61 11.03 11.34 32.10
C VAL A 61 10.89 12.68 31.40
N ILE A 62 11.32 13.75 32.07
CA ILE A 62 11.49 15.03 31.39
C ILE A 62 12.80 14.98 30.64
N CYS A 63 12.74 14.96 29.31
CA CYS A 63 13.90 14.79 28.46
C CYS A 63 13.82 15.76 27.28
N ASP A 64 14.86 16.58 27.15
CA ASP A 64 15.14 17.25 25.87
C ASP A 64 15.99 16.31 25.03
N VAL A 65 15.46 15.86 23.90
CA VAL A 65 16.18 14.91 23.03
C VAL A 65 17.41 15.52 22.38
N SER A 66 17.56 16.85 22.37
CA SER A 66 18.78 17.51 21.89
C SER A 66 19.96 17.44 22.87
N ASP A 67 19.71 17.00 24.11
CA ASP A 67 20.74 16.75 25.13
C ASP A 67 21.09 15.25 25.18
N GLU A 68 22.29 14.93 24.69
CA GLU A 68 22.85 13.57 24.66
C GLU A 68 22.89 12.91 26.05
N GLY A 69 23.24 13.67 27.10
CA GLY A 69 23.33 13.16 28.46
C GLY A 69 21.96 12.82 29.02
N ALA A 70 20.96 13.68 28.74
CA ALA A 70 19.57 13.42 29.13
C ALA A 70 19.01 12.18 28.44
N VAL A 71 19.26 12.01 27.14
CA VAL A 71 18.82 10.84 26.37
C VAL A 71 19.49 9.56 26.88
N GLN A 72 20.80 9.58 27.16
CA GLN A 72 21.49 8.42 27.70
C GLN A 72 20.96 8.03 29.09
N ALA A 73 20.70 9.02 29.95
CA ALA A 73 20.10 8.80 31.27
C ALA A 73 18.66 8.27 31.17
N MET A 74 17.89 8.72 30.17
CA MET A 74 16.55 8.22 29.89
C MET A 74 16.57 6.73 29.54
N ALA A 75 17.43 6.31 28.60
CA ALA A 75 17.55 4.91 28.19
C ALA A 75 18.07 4.03 29.34
N ASN A 76 19.17 4.45 30.00
CA ASN A 76 19.75 3.71 31.12
C ASN A 76 18.76 3.54 32.27
N GLY A 77 18.05 4.60 32.66
CA GLY A 77 17.05 4.53 33.73
C GLY A 77 15.83 3.68 33.37
N THR A 78 15.53 3.51 32.07
CA THR A 78 14.48 2.59 31.61
C THR A 78 14.92 1.13 31.81
N VAL A 79 16.15 0.81 31.41
CA VAL A 79 16.74 -0.52 31.61
C VAL A 79 16.91 -0.81 33.11
N GLU A 80 17.35 0.15 33.91
CA GLU A 80 17.48 0.01 35.36
C GLU A 80 16.14 -0.30 36.03
N GLN A 81 15.06 0.41 35.64
CA GLN A 81 13.74 0.23 36.26
C GLN A 81 13.04 -1.05 35.81
N PHE A 82 13.16 -1.45 34.54
CA PHE A 82 12.36 -2.53 33.96
C PHE A 82 13.16 -3.76 33.49
N GLY A 83 14.48 -3.68 33.53
CA GLY A 83 15.44 -4.75 33.21
C GLY A 83 15.79 -4.90 31.72
N ARG A 84 15.08 -4.21 30.82
CA ARG A 84 15.22 -4.35 29.36
C ARG A 84 14.60 -3.15 28.63
N LEU A 85 14.83 -3.07 27.32
CA LEU A 85 14.25 -2.09 26.41
C LEU A 85 13.98 -2.74 25.05
N ASP A 86 12.70 -2.91 24.69
CA ASP A 86 12.31 -3.75 23.54
C ASP A 86 11.68 -2.97 22.40
N TYR A 87 10.90 -1.94 22.73
CA TYR A 87 10.10 -1.21 21.76
C TYR A 87 10.35 0.28 21.91
N CYS A 88 10.96 0.90 20.92
CA CYS A 88 11.26 2.33 20.96
C CYS A 88 10.47 3.06 19.88
N ALA A 89 9.85 4.17 20.25
CA ALA A 89 9.19 5.08 19.34
C ALA A 89 9.79 6.47 19.48
N ASN A 90 10.64 6.83 18.52
CA ASN A 90 11.28 8.14 18.43
C ASN A 90 10.36 9.11 17.70
N VAL A 91 9.47 9.75 18.46
CA VAL A 91 8.42 10.66 17.95
C VAL A 91 8.75 12.13 18.19
N ALA A 92 9.63 12.43 19.15
CA ALA A 92 10.01 13.81 19.45
C ALA A 92 10.50 14.55 18.19
N GLY A 93 9.92 15.71 17.93
CA GLY A 93 10.26 16.53 16.78
C GLY A 93 9.49 17.83 16.73
N ILE A 94 10.04 18.81 16.01
CA ILE A 94 9.41 20.10 15.76
C ILE A 94 9.23 20.31 14.26
N THR A 95 8.16 20.99 13.88
CA THR A 95 7.99 21.49 12.52
C THR A 95 7.83 22.99 12.60
N VAL A 96 8.87 23.72 12.20
CA VAL A 96 8.84 25.18 12.23
C VAL A 96 8.75 25.69 10.80
N LEU A 97 7.68 26.43 10.50
CA LEU A 97 7.58 27.17 9.24
C LEU A 97 8.65 28.25 9.22
N GLY A 98 9.45 28.27 8.16
CA GLY A 98 10.59 29.18 8.03
C GLY A 98 10.53 29.99 6.74
N PRO A 99 11.32 31.06 6.64
CA PRO A 99 11.52 31.76 5.38
C PRO A 99 12.30 30.85 4.39
N PRO A 100 12.43 31.26 3.11
CA PRO A 100 13.29 30.56 2.16
C PRO A 100 14.77 30.55 2.62
N THR A 101 15.56 29.63 2.06
CA THR A 101 16.93 29.32 2.53
C THR A 101 17.85 30.54 2.63
N ASP A 102 17.71 31.54 1.77
CA ASP A 102 18.51 32.78 1.79
C ASP A 102 18.29 33.66 3.04
N ARG A 103 17.25 33.38 3.83
CA ARG A 103 16.85 34.17 5.01
C ARG A 103 16.75 33.35 6.29
N ILE A 104 17.14 32.08 6.25
CA ILE A 104 17.14 31.21 7.41
C ILE A 104 18.38 31.52 8.25
N SER A 105 18.18 31.75 9.55
CA SER A 105 19.30 31.93 10.48
C SER A 105 19.93 30.58 10.83
N THR A 106 21.21 30.61 11.18
CA THR A 106 21.93 29.41 11.63
C THR A 106 21.30 28.83 12.89
N GLU A 107 20.83 29.68 13.82
CA GLU A 107 20.18 29.24 15.06
C GLU A 107 18.86 28.49 14.78
N PHE A 108 18.11 28.93 13.77
CA PHE A 108 16.91 28.23 13.32
C PHE A 108 17.27 26.86 12.73
N TYR A 109 18.28 26.82 11.87
CA TYR A 109 18.78 25.60 11.26
C TYR A 109 19.24 24.59 12.32
N ASP A 110 20.08 25.05 13.24
CA ASP A 110 20.67 24.26 14.32
C ASP A 110 19.60 23.73 15.26
N ARG A 111 18.61 24.55 15.63
CA ARG A 111 17.52 24.10 16.51
C ARG A 111 16.73 22.97 15.88
N ASP A 112 16.33 23.09 14.62
CA ASP A 112 15.58 22.03 13.92
C ASP A 112 16.41 20.75 13.81
N HIS A 113 17.67 20.85 13.37
CA HIS A 113 18.55 19.69 13.21
C HIS A 113 18.91 19.04 14.55
N ASN A 114 19.18 19.83 15.59
CA ASN A 114 19.52 19.32 16.91
C ASN A 114 18.38 18.51 17.52
N ILE A 115 17.12 18.91 17.29
CA ILE A 115 15.96 18.18 17.80
C ILE A 115 15.60 17.01 16.87
N ASN A 116 15.39 17.29 15.57
CA ASN A 116 14.78 16.33 14.65
C ASN A 116 15.73 15.23 14.17
N LEU A 117 17.02 15.54 14.02
CA LEU A 117 18.01 14.61 13.47
C LEU A 117 19.00 14.16 14.52
N ARG A 118 19.71 15.11 15.15
CA ARG A 118 20.74 14.79 16.14
C ARG A 118 20.14 14.16 17.39
N GLY A 119 19.00 14.67 17.86
CA GLY A 119 18.30 14.11 19.01
C GLY A 119 17.75 12.72 18.75
N LEU A 120 17.24 12.48 17.53
CA LEU A 120 16.84 11.14 17.10
C LEU A 120 18.03 10.19 17.06
N PHE A 121 19.16 10.62 16.50
CA PHE A 121 20.41 9.85 16.51
C PHE A 121 20.86 9.49 17.94
N PHE A 122 20.73 10.42 18.89
CA PHE A 122 21.05 10.11 20.29
C PHE A 122 20.14 9.04 20.87
N CYS A 123 18.83 9.10 20.57
CA CYS A 123 17.86 8.12 21.04
C CYS A 123 18.20 6.75 20.45
N GLU A 124 18.27 6.66 19.12
CA GLU A 124 18.57 5.42 18.38
C GLU A 124 19.87 4.78 18.85
N ARG A 125 20.95 5.57 19.01
CA ARG A 125 22.23 5.05 19.52
C ARG A 125 22.12 4.49 20.94
N ALA A 126 21.43 5.18 21.86
CA ALA A 126 21.27 4.71 23.23
C ALA A 126 20.38 3.47 23.30
N GLU A 127 19.34 3.41 22.47
CA GLU A 127 18.42 2.29 22.34
C GLU A 127 19.10 1.05 21.77
N LEU A 128 19.85 1.18 20.68
CA LEU A 128 20.66 0.11 20.09
C LEU A 128 21.67 -0.43 21.10
N GLN A 129 22.37 0.44 21.83
CA GLN A 129 23.32 0.02 22.87
C GLN A 129 22.65 -0.80 23.99
N ALA A 130 21.39 -0.53 24.31
CA ALA A 130 20.62 -1.32 25.28
C ALA A 130 20.15 -2.65 24.65
N MET A 131 19.57 -2.60 23.45
CA MET A 131 19.03 -3.76 22.74
C MET A 131 20.10 -4.80 22.42
N LEU A 132 21.31 -4.38 22.03
CA LEU A 132 22.41 -5.30 21.72
C LEU A 132 22.89 -6.12 22.93
N LYS A 133 22.60 -5.67 24.16
CA LYS A 133 23.02 -6.35 25.41
C LYS A 133 21.98 -7.34 25.94
N GLN A 134 20.77 -7.34 25.41
CA GLN A 134 19.67 -8.18 25.90
C GLN A 134 19.39 -9.37 24.98
N GLU A 135 18.86 -10.43 25.56
CA GLU A 135 18.42 -11.59 24.80
C GLU A 135 17.11 -11.30 24.04
N PRO A 136 16.97 -11.82 22.80
CA PRO A 136 15.75 -11.72 22.00
C PRO A 136 14.50 -12.23 22.72
N LEU A 137 13.36 -11.60 22.46
CA LEU A 137 12.06 -12.15 22.86
C LEU A 137 11.57 -13.13 21.81
N ALA A 138 10.80 -14.14 22.26
CA ALA A 138 10.09 -15.02 21.34
C ALA A 138 9.07 -14.20 20.53
N HIS A 139 9.12 -14.34 19.20
CA HIS A 139 8.16 -13.68 18.32
C HIS A 139 6.75 -14.22 18.56
N ARG A 140 5.79 -13.30 18.61
CA ARG A 140 4.36 -13.62 18.78
C ARG A 140 3.83 -14.59 17.72
N ASP A 141 4.38 -14.51 16.51
CA ASP A 141 3.87 -15.26 15.36
C ASP A 141 4.65 -16.55 15.09
N GLY A 142 5.73 -16.84 15.83
CA GLY A 142 6.57 -18.03 15.65
C GLY A 142 7.21 -18.19 14.26
N ASN A 143 6.98 -17.23 13.35
CA ASN A 143 7.18 -17.36 11.91
C ASN A 143 8.28 -16.44 11.36
N ARG A 144 9.21 -16.01 12.22
CA ARG A 144 10.41 -15.26 11.80
C ARG A 144 11.62 -16.10 12.18
N ASP A 145 12.35 -16.55 11.17
CA ASP A 145 13.59 -17.33 11.30
C ASP A 145 14.74 -16.57 11.95
N SER A 146 14.53 -15.31 12.38
CA SER A 146 15.55 -14.48 13.02
C SER A 146 15.09 -13.88 14.35
N PRO A 147 15.82 -14.13 15.45
CA PRO A 147 15.48 -13.62 16.75
C PRO A 147 15.81 -12.12 16.85
N ALA A 148 14.79 -11.28 17.09
CA ALA A 148 14.95 -9.83 17.22
C ALA A 148 15.16 -9.42 18.69
N ARG A 149 16.20 -8.62 18.96
CA ARG A 149 16.46 -8.08 20.31
C ARG A 149 15.57 -6.91 20.68
N GLY A 150 14.95 -6.26 19.70
CA GLY A 150 14.03 -5.14 19.88
C GLY A 150 13.58 -4.54 18.55
N SER A 151 12.80 -3.48 18.61
CA SER A 151 12.32 -2.72 17.45
C SER A 151 12.37 -1.22 17.75
N ILE A 152 12.97 -0.46 16.83
CA ILE A 152 13.04 1.00 16.89
C ILE A 152 12.22 1.57 15.74
N VAL A 153 11.30 2.47 16.07
CA VAL A 153 10.44 3.18 15.12
C VAL A 153 10.77 4.66 15.16
N ASN A 154 11.32 5.16 14.04
CA ASN A 154 11.70 6.56 13.87
C ASN A 154 10.60 7.32 13.10
N VAL A 155 10.01 8.36 13.70
CA VAL A 155 8.95 9.13 13.04
C VAL A 155 9.56 10.19 12.11
N ALA A 156 9.53 9.90 10.81
CA ALA A 156 9.95 10.81 9.75
C ALA A 156 8.79 11.72 9.28
N SER A 157 8.67 11.94 7.97
CA SER A 157 7.61 12.72 7.32
C SER A 157 7.59 12.42 5.83
N MET A 158 6.49 12.73 5.13
CA MET A 158 6.51 12.86 3.67
C MET A 158 7.61 13.84 3.20
N ALA A 159 7.91 14.87 4.00
CA ALA A 159 9.01 15.81 3.74
C ALA A 159 10.41 15.16 3.82
N GLY A 160 10.53 13.91 4.28
CA GLY A 160 11.75 13.11 4.21
C GLY A 160 11.93 12.35 2.90
N LEU A 161 10.95 12.40 1.99
CA LEU A 161 10.97 11.76 0.67
C LEU A 161 10.82 12.75 -0.47
N VAL A 162 10.11 13.86 -0.25
CA VAL A 162 9.89 14.91 -1.25
C VAL A 162 10.27 16.28 -0.71
N GLY A 163 10.77 17.14 -1.59
CA GLY A 163 11.12 18.51 -1.24
C GLY A 163 9.90 19.40 -1.04
N LYS A 164 9.89 20.21 0.03
CA LYS A 164 8.84 21.22 0.27
C LYS A 164 9.44 22.60 0.53
N GLY A 165 9.27 23.50 -0.44
CA GLY A 165 9.91 24.83 -0.45
C GLY A 165 9.54 25.75 0.72
N THR A 166 8.43 25.50 1.42
CA THR A 166 8.02 26.29 2.60
C THR A 166 8.68 25.85 3.91
N ILE A 167 9.39 24.72 3.92
CA ILE A 167 10.05 24.15 5.11
C ILE A 167 11.39 23.47 4.74
N PRO A 168 12.35 24.20 4.16
CA PRO A 168 13.57 23.60 3.62
C PRO A 168 14.45 22.93 4.71
N VAL A 169 14.58 23.53 5.90
CA VAL A 169 15.38 22.97 7.01
C VAL A 169 14.76 21.68 7.53
N TYR A 170 13.45 21.68 7.80
CA TYR A 170 12.73 20.49 8.25
C TYR A 170 12.76 19.37 7.19
N THR A 171 12.67 19.75 5.90
CA THR A 171 12.82 18.80 4.80
C THR A 171 14.20 18.15 4.85
N ALA A 172 15.27 18.94 5.03
CA ALA A 172 16.63 18.43 5.13
C ALA A 172 16.80 17.52 6.35
N SER A 173 16.32 17.91 7.53
CA SER A 173 16.44 17.10 8.74
C SER A 173 15.67 15.78 8.63
N LYS A 174 14.47 15.77 8.05
CA LYS A 174 13.69 14.53 7.82
C LYS A 174 14.25 13.63 6.72
N HIS A 175 14.94 14.17 5.71
CA HIS A 175 15.74 13.34 4.79
C HIS A 175 16.91 12.69 5.53
N GLY A 176 17.57 13.42 6.43
CA GLY A 176 18.61 12.88 7.30
C GLY A 176 18.11 11.71 8.16
N VAL A 177 16.91 11.83 8.74
CA VAL A 177 16.28 10.75 9.52
C VAL A 177 16.06 9.50 8.66
N VAL A 178 15.54 9.66 7.44
CA VAL A 178 15.35 8.53 6.51
C VAL A 178 16.68 7.90 6.10
N GLY A 179 17.72 8.72 5.91
CA GLY A 179 19.07 8.25 5.61
C GLY A 179 19.68 7.42 6.74
N LEU A 180 19.61 7.94 7.97
CA LEU A 180 20.11 7.26 9.17
C LEU A 180 19.42 5.91 9.38
N PHE A 181 18.07 5.92 9.38
CA PHE A 181 17.27 4.70 9.54
C PHE A 181 17.59 3.64 8.48
N LYS A 182 17.78 4.03 7.22
CA LYS A 182 18.15 3.08 6.15
C LYS A 182 19.54 2.49 6.39
N ALA A 183 20.51 3.30 6.81
CA ALA A 183 21.85 2.82 7.10
C ALA A 183 21.86 1.86 8.29
N ASP A 184 21.12 2.17 9.35
CA ASP A 184 21.00 1.30 10.53
C ASP A 184 20.23 0.02 10.20
N GLY A 185 19.18 0.10 9.37
CA GLY A 185 18.50 -1.08 8.83
C GLY A 185 19.44 -2.00 8.06
N MET A 186 20.37 -1.46 7.27
CA MET A 186 21.38 -2.27 6.56
C MET A 186 22.40 -2.93 7.49
N HIS A 187 22.65 -2.36 8.68
CA HIS A 187 23.65 -2.87 9.62
C HIS A 187 23.09 -3.80 10.69
N TYR A 188 21.84 -3.56 11.13
CA TYR A 188 21.22 -4.29 12.25
C TYR A 188 20.08 -5.22 11.83
N ALA A 189 19.60 -5.15 10.58
CA ALA A 189 18.56 -6.04 10.04
C ALA A 189 19.14 -7.11 9.08
N ASP A 190 20.15 -7.84 9.56
CA ASP A 190 20.95 -8.82 8.80
C ASP A 190 20.12 -9.80 7.96
N ALA A 191 18.98 -10.27 8.46
CA ALA A 191 18.18 -11.30 7.79
C ALA A 191 17.28 -10.78 6.67
N GLU A 192 16.53 -9.71 6.91
CA GLU A 192 15.64 -9.12 5.87
C GLU A 192 16.48 -8.45 4.77
N PHE A 193 17.62 -7.84 5.12
CA PHE A 193 18.52 -7.25 4.12
C PHE A 193 19.32 -8.28 3.34
N ALA A 194 19.82 -9.37 3.97
CA ALA A 194 20.47 -10.45 3.22
C ALA A 194 19.52 -11.01 2.14
N GLN A 195 18.25 -11.22 2.49
CA GLN A 195 17.24 -11.66 1.55
C GLN A 195 16.98 -10.63 0.43
N MET A 196 16.81 -9.34 0.77
CA MET A 196 16.61 -8.28 -0.24
C MET A 196 17.84 -8.08 -1.15
N ARG A 197 19.05 -8.21 -0.60
CA ARG A 197 20.31 -8.04 -1.33
C ARG A 197 20.58 -9.23 -2.24
N GLU A 198 20.43 -10.46 -1.74
CA GLU A 198 20.50 -11.69 -2.52
C GLU A 198 19.52 -11.64 -3.70
N GLN A 199 18.29 -11.14 -3.46
CA GLN A 199 17.30 -10.92 -4.52
C GLN A 199 17.70 -9.84 -5.52
N SER A 200 18.25 -8.70 -5.07
CA SER A 200 18.67 -7.63 -5.97
C SER A 200 19.89 -8.03 -6.81
N GLU A 201 20.80 -8.81 -6.26
CA GLU A 201 21.98 -9.34 -6.96
C GLU A 201 21.58 -10.46 -7.91
N ALA A 202 20.76 -11.43 -7.47
CA ALA A 202 20.20 -12.46 -8.35
C ALA A 202 19.41 -11.84 -9.53
N ALA A 203 18.58 -10.83 -9.27
CA ALA A 203 17.79 -10.15 -10.31
C ALA A 203 18.65 -9.40 -11.36
N ARG A 204 19.90 -9.03 -11.04
CA ARG A 204 20.83 -8.44 -12.03
C ARG A 204 21.35 -9.46 -13.04
N HIS A 205 21.41 -10.73 -12.66
CA HIS A 205 21.95 -11.80 -13.49
C HIS A 205 20.87 -12.61 -14.24
N VAL A 206 19.59 -12.41 -13.92
CA VAL A 206 18.49 -13.03 -14.65
C VAL A 206 18.21 -12.28 -15.94
N ASP A 207 18.40 -12.96 -17.09
CA ASP A 207 18.12 -12.39 -18.41
C ASP A 207 16.68 -11.85 -18.49
N SER A 208 16.57 -10.55 -18.72
CA SER A 208 15.30 -9.82 -18.80
C SER A 208 14.73 -9.79 -20.23
N SER A 209 15.37 -10.44 -21.21
CA SER A 209 15.04 -10.34 -22.64
C SER A 209 13.55 -10.55 -22.97
N TRP A 210 13.02 -9.75 -23.90
CA TRP A 210 11.64 -9.87 -24.39
C TRP A 210 11.32 -11.25 -24.98
N LEU A 211 12.32 -11.88 -25.60
CA LEU A 211 12.18 -13.23 -26.16
C LEU A 211 11.83 -14.26 -25.07
N ARG A 212 12.37 -14.11 -23.87
CA ARG A 212 12.15 -15.04 -22.74
C ARG A 212 10.70 -15.07 -22.28
N ILE A 213 9.98 -13.96 -22.41
CA ILE A 213 8.55 -13.88 -22.11
C ILE A 213 7.73 -14.78 -23.04
N VAL A 214 8.18 -14.94 -24.29
CA VAL A 214 7.51 -15.75 -25.32
C VAL A 214 7.99 -17.20 -25.32
N THR A 215 9.25 -17.47 -24.97
CA THR A 215 9.80 -18.83 -24.99
C THR A 215 9.50 -19.60 -23.70
N TYR A 216 9.55 -18.95 -22.54
CA TYR A 216 9.40 -19.61 -21.24
C TYR A 216 7.93 -19.82 -20.82
N VAL A 217 7.56 -21.05 -20.43
CA VAL A 217 6.17 -21.44 -20.17
C VAL A 217 5.52 -20.62 -19.02
N PRO A 218 6.13 -20.47 -17.83
CA PRO A 218 5.57 -19.66 -16.76
C PRO A 218 5.37 -18.18 -17.12
N TYR A 219 6.33 -17.56 -17.81
CA TYR A 219 6.22 -16.15 -18.23
C TYR A 219 5.15 -15.95 -19.31
N ARG A 220 4.98 -16.91 -20.23
CA ARG A 220 3.86 -16.89 -21.18
C ARG A 220 2.51 -16.93 -20.48
N LYS A 221 2.33 -17.77 -19.46
CA LYS A 221 1.07 -17.83 -18.69
C LYS A 221 0.75 -16.48 -18.05
N ARG A 222 1.75 -15.81 -17.46
CA ARG A 222 1.62 -14.46 -16.88
C ARG A 222 1.30 -13.40 -17.94
N ALA A 223 1.98 -13.45 -19.09
CA ALA A 223 1.71 -12.56 -20.22
C ALA A 223 0.28 -12.72 -20.76
N LEU A 224 -0.22 -13.96 -20.87
CA LEU A 224 -1.59 -14.22 -21.27
C LEU A 224 -2.60 -13.66 -20.26
N MET A 225 -2.35 -13.79 -18.96
CA MET A 225 -3.21 -13.17 -17.93
C MET A 225 -3.20 -11.64 -18.00
N ALA A 226 -2.03 -11.04 -18.23
CA ALA A 226 -1.87 -9.60 -18.43
C ALA A 226 -2.58 -9.07 -19.68
N ILE A 227 -2.74 -9.91 -20.71
CA ILE A 227 -3.52 -9.57 -21.90
C ILE A 227 -5.02 -9.77 -21.62
N ALA A 228 -5.39 -10.86 -20.96
CA ALA A 228 -6.78 -11.24 -20.71
C ALA A 228 -7.47 -10.28 -19.72
N LEU A 229 -6.76 -9.79 -18.70
CA LEU A 229 -7.38 -8.99 -17.64
C LEU A 229 -7.99 -7.67 -18.16
N PRO A 230 -7.27 -6.79 -18.90
CA PRO A 230 -7.88 -5.60 -19.49
C PRO A 230 -9.04 -5.93 -20.43
N PHE A 231 -8.89 -6.99 -21.23
CA PHE A 231 -9.92 -7.41 -22.16
C PHE A 231 -11.22 -7.78 -21.42
N ILE A 232 -11.13 -8.62 -20.39
CA ILE A 232 -12.29 -9.06 -19.59
C ILE A 232 -12.91 -7.86 -18.86
N THR A 233 -12.09 -7.04 -18.20
CA THR A 233 -12.56 -5.89 -17.42
C THR A 233 -13.30 -4.88 -18.30
N TYR A 234 -12.79 -4.55 -19.48
CA TYR A 234 -13.41 -3.55 -20.36
C TYR A 234 -14.58 -4.11 -21.18
N THR A 235 -14.63 -5.43 -21.37
CA THR A 235 -15.78 -6.14 -21.96
C THR A 235 -16.99 -6.22 -21.02
N THR A 236 -16.89 -5.72 -19.79
CA THR A 236 -18.07 -5.48 -18.93
C THR A 236 -18.99 -4.38 -19.46
N GLY A 237 -18.54 -3.57 -20.42
CA GLY A 237 -19.30 -2.45 -20.99
C GLY A 237 -18.96 -1.08 -20.38
N ASN A 238 -18.08 -1.03 -19.37
CA ASN A 238 -17.69 0.22 -18.69
C ASN A 238 -17.21 1.31 -19.65
N LEU A 239 -16.35 0.97 -20.62
CA LEU A 239 -15.84 1.96 -21.58
C LEU A 239 -16.93 2.57 -22.45
N VAL A 240 -17.86 1.75 -22.93
CA VAL A 240 -18.94 2.18 -23.80
C VAL A 240 -19.92 3.06 -23.03
N ILE A 241 -20.30 2.62 -21.83
CA ILE A 241 -21.21 3.37 -20.96
C ILE A 241 -20.59 4.72 -20.61
N THR A 242 -19.34 4.77 -20.18
CA THR A 242 -18.68 6.04 -19.80
C THR A 242 -18.46 6.98 -20.99
N THR A 243 -18.06 6.44 -22.15
CA THR A 243 -17.81 7.24 -23.36
C THR A 243 -19.09 7.82 -23.96
N TYR A 244 -20.16 7.02 -23.99
CA TYR A 244 -21.42 7.39 -24.63
C TYR A 244 -22.53 7.76 -23.64
N ALA A 245 -22.25 7.88 -22.34
CA ALA A 245 -23.23 8.18 -21.29
C ALA A 245 -24.11 9.39 -21.64
N ALA A 246 -23.51 10.49 -22.11
CA ALA A 246 -24.27 11.69 -22.48
C ALA A 246 -25.26 11.42 -23.63
N SER A 247 -24.86 10.64 -24.62
CA SER A 247 -25.71 10.21 -25.75
C SER A 247 -26.78 9.23 -25.31
N ILE A 248 -26.46 8.31 -24.39
CA ILE A 248 -27.39 7.35 -23.81
C ILE A 248 -28.50 8.08 -23.03
N PHE A 249 -28.14 9.03 -22.15
CA PHE A 249 -29.12 9.84 -21.42
C PHE A 249 -29.94 10.75 -22.36
N ALA A 250 -29.32 11.32 -23.40
CA ALA A 250 -30.07 12.08 -24.41
C ALA A 250 -31.08 11.19 -25.16
N GLY A 251 -30.72 9.94 -25.46
CA GLY A 251 -31.61 8.94 -26.07
C GLY A 251 -32.81 8.56 -25.19
N MET A 252 -32.71 8.73 -23.87
CA MET A 252 -33.83 8.53 -22.93
C MET A 252 -34.76 9.77 -22.84
N GLY A 253 -34.50 10.84 -23.60
CA GLY A 253 -35.33 12.04 -23.61
C GLY A 253 -34.93 13.11 -22.58
N TYR A 254 -33.74 13.02 -21.98
CA TYR A 254 -33.23 14.05 -21.08
C TYR A 254 -32.58 15.21 -21.83
N ASN A 255 -32.71 16.42 -21.28
CA ASN A 255 -32.08 17.61 -21.85
C ASN A 255 -30.55 17.54 -21.77
N PRO A 256 -29.79 18.18 -22.68
CA PRO A 256 -28.32 18.14 -22.68
C PRO A 256 -27.68 18.52 -21.34
N THR A 257 -28.22 19.55 -20.67
CA THR A 257 -27.74 19.97 -19.34
C THR A 257 -28.01 18.92 -18.26
N GLN A 258 -29.15 18.21 -18.34
CA GLN A 258 -29.48 17.13 -17.40
C GLN A 258 -28.57 15.91 -17.63
N SER A 259 -28.32 15.55 -18.90
CA SER A 259 -27.40 14.46 -19.25
C SER A 259 -25.98 14.71 -18.73
N LEU A 260 -25.50 15.96 -18.78
CA LEU A 260 -24.21 16.34 -18.20
C LEU A 260 -24.20 16.26 -16.66
N HIS A 261 -25.28 16.68 -15.99
CA HIS A 261 -25.41 16.52 -14.54
C HIS A 261 -25.45 15.05 -14.13
N PHE A 262 -26.15 14.19 -14.88
CA PHE A 262 -26.14 12.75 -14.62
C PHE A 262 -24.76 12.14 -14.83
N LEU A 263 -24.05 12.52 -15.89
CA LEU A 263 -22.65 12.11 -16.09
C LEU A 263 -21.77 12.51 -14.89
N ALA A 264 -21.85 13.75 -14.42
CA ALA A 264 -21.12 14.18 -13.22
C ALA A 264 -21.49 13.36 -11.98
N GLY A 265 -22.78 13.05 -11.82
CA GLY A 265 -23.28 12.19 -10.75
C GLY A 265 -22.70 10.77 -10.80
N THR A 266 -22.50 10.20 -11.99
CA THR A 266 -21.89 8.86 -12.12
C THR A 266 -20.44 8.83 -11.65
N TYR A 267 -19.66 9.89 -11.89
CA TYR A 267 -18.30 10.00 -11.38
C TYR A 267 -18.25 10.17 -9.85
N LEU A 268 -19.22 10.87 -9.26
CA LEU A 268 -19.35 10.95 -7.80
C LEU A 268 -19.64 9.57 -7.20
N ALA A 269 -20.52 8.77 -7.82
CA ALA A 269 -20.78 7.40 -7.39
C ALA A 269 -19.52 6.52 -7.50
N ALA A 270 -18.73 6.68 -8.56
CA ALA A 270 -17.46 5.99 -8.73
C ALA A 270 -16.45 6.28 -7.60
N ILE A 271 -16.32 7.55 -7.18
CA ILE A 271 -15.45 7.94 -6.06
C ILE A 271 -15.87 7.22 -4.77
N VAL A 272 -17.17 7.17 -4.48
CA VAL A 272 -17.67 6.46 -3.28
C VAL A 272 -17.37 4.96 -3.37
N GLY A 273 -17.58 4.34 -4.54
CA GLY A 273 -17.22 2.93 -4.76
C GLY A 273 -15.74 2.65 -4.50
N ASN A 274 -14.86 3.49 -5.01
CA ASN A 274 -13.41 3.38 -4.80
C ASN A 274 -13.01 3.55 -3.34
N LEU A 275 -13.58 4.53 -2.62
CA LEU A 275 -13.30 4.74 -1.19
C LEU A 275 -13.69 3.52 -0.34
N ILE A 276 -14.81 2.86 -0.67
CA ILE A 276 -15.22 1.64 0.02
C ILE A 276 -14.28 0.48 -0.34
N SER A 277 -13.88 0.36 -1.61
CA SER A 277 -12.97 -0.69 -2.10
C SER A 277 -11.65 -0.74 -1.33
N LEU A 278 -11.08 0.44 -0.98
CA LEU A 278 -9.85 0.55 -0.18
C LEU A 278 -9.93 -0.17 1.17
N THR A 279 -11.13 -0.36 1.73
CA THR A 279 -11.29 -1.00 3.03
C THR A 279 -11.14 -2.50 3.00
N TYR A 280 -11.35 -3.18 1.87
CA TYR A 280 -11.30 -4.65 1.83
C TYR A 280 -10.45 -5.23 0.72
N VAL A 281 -9.96 -4.40 -0.22
CA VAL A 281 -9.18 -4.90 -1.36
C VAL A 281 -8.05 -5.81 -0.88
N ASP A 282 -7.28 -5.43 0.15
CA ASP A 282 -6.15 -6.25 0.65
C ASP A 282 -6.56 -7.41 1.59
N ARG A 283 -7.86 -7.64 1.77
CA ARG A 283 -8.41 -8.68 2.67
C ARG A 283 -9.09 -9.81 1.93
N VAL A 284 -9.41 -9.63 0.65
CA VAL A 284 -10.17 -10.59 -0.17
C VAL A 284 -9.25 -11.14 -1.26
N PRO A 285 -9.31 -12.47 -1.53
CA PRO A 285 -8.53 -13.07 -2.59
C PRO A 285 -8.90 -12.49 -3.96
N ARG A 286 -7.87 -12.15 -4.75
CA ARG A 286 -7.99 -11.33 -5.97
C ARG A 286 -8.86 -12.00 -7.03
N ASN A 287 -8.71 -13.30 -7.23
CA ASN A 287 -9.49 -14.08 -8.20
C ASN A 287 -11.00 -14.10 -7.89
N ILE A 288 -11.36 -14.24 -6.60
CA ILE A 288 -12.76 -14.19 -6.16
C ILE A 288 -13.29 -12.76 -6.30
N LEU A 289 -12.52 -11.77 -5.86
CA LEU A 289 -12.93 -10.37 -5.89
C LEU A 289 -13.25 -9.92 -7.33
N MET A 290 -12.35 -10.22 -8.28
CA MET A 290 -12.54 -9.87 -9.68
C MET A 290 -13.68 -10.67 -10.33
N SER A 291 -13.78 -11.98 -10.09
CA SER A 291 -14.85 -12.80 -10.67
C SER A 291 -16.24 -12.38 -10.18
N VAL A 292 -16.39 -12.15 -8.87
CA VAL A 292 -17.63 -11.63 -8.27
C VAL A 292 -17.95 -10.24 -8.82
N GLY A 293 -16.94 -9.38 -9.00
CA GLY A 293 -17.12 -8.06 -9.62
C GLY A 293 -17.65 -8.13 -11.05
N VAL A 294 -17.09 -9.00 -11.90
CA VAL A 294 -17.55 -9.19 -13.28
C VAL A 294 -18.98 -9.73 -13.31
N LEU A 295 -19.33 -10.69 -12.44
CA LEU A 295 -20.70 -11.20 -12.34
C LEU A 295 -21.68 -10.15 -11.82
N ALA A 296 -21.31 -9.38 -10.81
CA ALA A 296 -22.14 -8.33 -10.23
C ALA A 296 -22.46 -7.25 -11.26
N THR A 297 -21.45 -6.79 -12.00
CA THR A 297 -21.64 -5.82 -13.11
C THR A 297 -22.50 -6.40 -14.23
N THR A 298 -22.35 -7.70 -14.55
CA THR A 298 -23.19 -8.40 -15.53
C THR A 298 -24.66 -8.44 -15.12
N VAL A 299 -24.96 -8.71 -13.84
CA VAL A 299 -26.34 -8.74 -13.33
C VAL A 299 -26.97 -7.35 -13.43
N VAL A 300 -26.24 -6.30 -13.04
CA VAL A 300 -26.73 -4.92 -13.13
C VAL A 300 -27.00 -4.54 -14.59
N LEU A 301 -26.08 -4.88 -15.50
CA LEU A 301 -26.23 -4.62 -16.94
C LEU A 301 -27.40 -5.41 -17.55
N ALA A 302 -27.65 -6.64 -17.10
CA ALA A 302 -28.79 -7.45 -17.56
C ALA A 302 -30.13 -6.83 -17.15
N VAL A 303 -30.23 -6.32 -15.92
CA VAL A 303 -31.43 -5.61 -15.46
C VAL A 303 -31.62 -4.31 -16.22
N GLU A 304 -30.54 -3.54 -16.42
CA GLU A 304 -30.58 -2.33 -17.25
C GLU A 304 -31.09 -2.64 -18.67
N THR A 305 -30.54 -3.67 -19.31
CA THR A 305 -30.94 -4.10 -20.65
C THR A 305 -32.42 -4.47 -20.70
N ALA A 306 -32.93 -5.18 -19.69
CA ALA A 306 -34.34 -5.52 -19.59
C ALA A 306 -35.25 -4.29 -19.41
N LEU A 307 -34.81 -3.29 -18.64
CA LEU A 307 -35.54 -2.04 -18.46
C LEU A 307 -35.60 -1.22 -19.74
N VAL A 308 -34.48 -1.14 -20.47
CA VAL A 308 -34.41 -0.45 -21.77
C VAL A 308 -35.27 -1.16 -22.82
N ALA A 309 -35.25 -2.49 -22.86
CA ALA A 309 -36.04 -3.29 -23.81
C ALA A 309 -37.55 -3.16 -23.61
N ASN A 310 -38.02 -2.97 -22.37
CA ASN A 310 -39.44 -2.83 -22.03
C ASN A 310 -39.88 -1.36 -21.89
N ALA A 311 -39.05 -0.41 -22.33
CA ALA A 311 -39.27 0.99 -22.01
C ALA A 311 -40.52 1.56 -22.69
N ASP A 312 -40.98 1.09 -23.86
CA ASP A 312 -42.23 1.47 -24.58
C ASP A 312 -42.71 2.93 -24.35
N GLY A 313 -41.79 3.91 -24.31
CA GLY A 313 -42.08 5.32 -24.02
C GLY A 313 -42.53 5.65 -22.57
N ARG A 314 -42.56 4.68 -21.65
CA ARG A 314 -42.87 4.85 -20.24
C ARG A 314 -41.69 5.47 -19.48
N GLN A 315 -41.86 6.71 -19.04
CA GLN A 315 -40.84 7.50 -18.34
C GLN A 315 -40.28 6.84 -17.06
N ALA A 316 -41.08 5.98 -16.39
CA ALA A 316 -40.63 5.23 -15.21
C ALA A 316 -39.52 4.21 -15.52
N TYR A 317 -39.59 3.55 -16.69
CA TYR A 317 -38.58 2.56 -17.10
C TYR A 317 -37.28 3.24 -17.55
N LEU A 318 -37.39 4.41 -18.20
CA LEU A 318 -36.24 5.24 -18.61
C LEU A 318 -35.50 5.80 -17.39
N ALA A 319 -36.22 6.29 -16.37
CA ALA A 319 -35.63 6.72 -15.11
C ALA A 319 -34.97 5.55 -14.35
N GLY A 320 -35.59 4.37 -14.40
CA GLY A 320 -34.99 3.14 -13.88
C GLY A 320 -33.67 2.81 -14.58
N ALA A 321 -33.64 2.78 -15.91
CA ALA A 321 -32.41 2.52 -16.68
C ALA A 321 -31.29 3.52 -16.32
N ALA A 322 -31.62 4.81 -16.20
CA ALA A 322 -30.66 5.82 -15.78
C ALA A 322 -30.07 5.55 -14.38
N ALA A 323 -30.89 5.13 -13.41
CA ALA A 323 -30.40 4.77 -12.07
C ALA A 323 -29.52 3.51 -12.08
N PHE A 324 -29.81 2.54 -12.95
CA PHE A 324 -29.00 1.34 -13.09
C PHE A 324 -27.62 1.60 -13.71
N ILE A 325 -27.48 2.64 -14.56
CA ILE A 325 -26.16 3.09 -15.04
C ILE A 325 -25.28 3.59 -13.88
N PHE A 326 -25.86 4.33 -12.92
CA PHE A 326 -25.13 4.76 -11.73
C PHE A 326 -24.71 3.57 -10.88
N LEU A 327 -25.63 2.61 -10.68
CA LEU A 327 -25.35 1.39 -9.94
C LEU A 327 -24.25 0.56 -10.63
N PHE A 328 -24.28 0.47 -11.95
CA PHE A 328 -23.28 -0.26 -12.73
C PHE A 328 -21.89 0.33 -12.49
N LEU A 329 -21.72 1.64 -12.63
CA LEU A 329 -20.44 2.31 -12.43
C LEU A 329 -19.98 2.25 -10.97
N PHE A 330 -20.89 2.35 -10.01
CA PHE A 330 -20.60 2.14 -8.60
C PHE A 330 -20.04 0.73 -8.34
N VAL A 331 -20.73 -0.32 -8.83
CA VAL A 331 -20.31 -1.72 -8.65
C VAL A 331 -19.00 -2.01 -9.38
N PHE A 332 -18.81 -1.46 -10.58
CA PHE A 332 -17.56 -1.58 -11.33
C PHE A 332 -16.37 -1.02 -10.53
N ASN A 333 -16.49 0.20 -10.00
CA ASN A 333 -15.43 0.83 -9.20
C ASN A 333 -15.21 0.13 -7.85
N LEU A 334 -16.27 -0.40 -7.25
CA LEU A 334 -16.21 -1.14 -6.00
C LEU A 334 -15.35 -2.41 -6.13
N PHE A 335 -15.47 -3.15 -7.23
CA PHE A 335 -14.85 -4.48 -7.36
C PHE A 335 -13.72 -4.60 -8.38
N LEU A 336 -13.73 -3.84 -9.48
CA LEU A 336 -12.87 -4.12 -10.65
C LEU A 336 -11.77 -3.09 -10.87
N GLU A 337 -11.95 -1.84 -10.46
CA GLU A 337 -10.97 -0.77 -10.66
C GLU A 337 -9.68 -1.02 -9.85
N GLY A 338 -9.81 -1.26 -8.55
CA GLY A 338 -8.67 -1.50 -7.64
C GLY A 338 -7.81 -2.72 -7.98
N PRO A 339 -8.40 -3.89 -8.30
CA PRO A 339 -7.64 -5.09 -8.65
C PRO A 339 -6.87 -5.03 -9.98
N THR A 340 -6.95 -3.95 -10.76
CA THR A 340 -6.11 -3.76 -11.96
C THR A 340 -4.61 -3.79 -11.65
N CYS A 341 -4.22 -3.51 -10.40
CA CYS A 341 -2.86 -3.67 -9.90
C CYS A 341 -2.36 -5.13 -9.88
N TYR A 342 -3.24 -6.12 -10.03
CA TYR A 342 -2.91 -7.55 -10.03
C TYR A 342 -1.81 -7.92 -11.02
N VAL A 343 -1.74 -7.26 -12.18
CA VAL A 343 -0.68 -7.54 -13.16
C VAL A 343 0.71 -7.25 -12.57
N SER A 344 0.84 -6.21 -11.75
CA SER A 344 2.11 -5.89 -11.09
C SER A 344 2.48 -6.91 -10.01
N GLU A 345 1.49 -7.60 -9.43
CA GLU A 345 1.66 -8.65 -8.41
C GLU A 345 2.15 -9.97 -9.03
N ILE A 346 1.64 -10.34 -10.22
CA ILE A 346 2.01 -11.62 -10.85
C ILE A 346 3.39 -11.61 -11.51
N PHE A 347 3.94 -10.44 -11.88
CA PHE A 347 5.25 -10.38 -12.52
C PHE A 347 6.41 -10.21 -11.52
N PRO A 348 7.51 -10.98 -11.66
CA PRO A 348 8.72 -10.80 -10.88
C PRO A 348 9.40 -9.47 -11.19
N THR A 349 10.18 -8.96 -10.24
CA THR A 349 10.74 -7.60 -10.28
C THR A 349 11.54 -7.27 -11.54
N HIS A 350 12.36 -8.20 -12.07
CA HIS A 350 13.22 -7.96 -13.24
C HIS A 350 12.45 -7.86 -14.57
N ILE A 351 11.26 -8.47 -14.68
CA ILE A 351 10.41 -8.40 -15.89
C ILE A 351 9.10 -7.64 -15.68
N ARG A 352 8.83 -7.15 -14.46
CA ARG A 352 7.58 -6.46 -14.09
C ARG A 352 7.27 -5.28 -15.00
N ALA A 353 8.27 -4.45 -15.29
CA ALA A 353 8.08 -3.31 -16.19
C ALA A 353 7.60 -3.74 -17.58
N LYS A 354 8.16 -4.83 -18.13
CA LYS A 354 7.77 -5.37 -19.45
C LYS A 354 6.39 -6.01 -19.43
N GLY A 355 6.07 -6.75 -18.36
CA GLY A 355 4.73 -7.28 -18.12
C GLY A 355 3.65 -6.19 -18.06
N MET A 356 3.95 -5.09 -17.36
CA MET A 356 3.07 -3.91 -17.33
C MET A 356 2.93 -3.25 -18.70
N THR A 357 4.00 -3.18 -19.50
CA THR A 357 3.89 -2.70 -20.89
C THR A 357 2.93 -3.56 -21.72
N ILE A 358 3.01 -4.89 -21.62
CA ILE A 358 2.09 -5.81 -22.33
C ILE A 358 0.63 -5.53 -21.92
N ASN A 359 0.38 -5.32 -20.62
CA ASN A 359 -0.94 -4.97 -20.12
C ASN A 359 -1.47 -3.65 -20.70
N ILE A 360 -0.65 -2.61 -20.76
CA ILE A 360 -1.05 -1.32 -21.34
C ILE A 360 -1.30 -1.43 -22.85
N ILE A 361 -0.52 -2.24 -23.58
CA ILE A 361 -0.77 -2.53 -25.00
C ILE A 361 -2.13 -3.22 -25.15
N SER A 362 -2.41 -4.27 -24.37
CA SER A 362 -3.69 -4.98 -24.43
C SER A 362 -4.87 -4.07 -24.09
N LEU A 363 -4.73 -3.24 -23.06
CA LEU A 363 -5.71 -2.21 -22.71
C LEU A 363 -5.99 -1.26 -23.88
N SER A 364 -4.93 -0.76 -24.53
CA SER A 364 -5.05 0.16 -25.67
C SER A 364 -5.74 -0.50 -26.87
N CYS A 365 -5.38 -1.74 -27.19
CA CYS A 365 -6.04 -2.51 -28.25
C CYS A 365 -7.51 -2.81 -27.94
N THR A 366 -7.83 -3.14 -26.69
CA THR A 366 -9.19 -3.38 -26.22
C THR A 366 -10.04 -2.12 -26.34
N ASN A 367 -9.49 -0.96 -25.93
CA ASN A 367 -10.17 0.32 -26.06
C ASN A 367 -10.44 0.67 -27.53
N LEU A 368 -9.46 0.48 -28.40
CA LEU A 368 -9.62 0.71 -29.84
C LEU A 368 -10.74 -0.15 -30.43
N LEU A 369 -10.74 -1.46 -30.11
CA LEU A 369 -11.77 -2.40 -30.58
C LEU A 369 -13.18 -1.92 -30.20
N TRP A 370 -13.39 -1.61 -28.93
CA TRP A 370 -14.73 -1.24 -28.45
C TRP A 370 -15.16 0.15 -28.92
N LEU A 371 -14.26 1.13 -29.00
CA LEU A 371 -14.61 2.47 -29.47
C LEU A 371 -15.00 2.51 -30.95
N GLU A 372 -14.38 1.69 -31.79
CA GLU A 372 -14.73 1.59 -33.22
C GLU A 372 -16.03 0.81 -33.45
N VAL A 373 -16.23 -0.29 -32.71
CA VAL A 373 -17.40 -1.16 -32.90
C VAL A 373 -18.68 -0.54 -32.33
N SER A 374 -18.58 0.20 -31.21
CA SER A 374 -19.75 0.63 -30.43
C SER A 374 -20.73 1.54 -31.19
N PRO A 375 -20.30 2.62 -31.90
CA PRO A 375 -21.24 3.48 -32.62
C PRO A 375 -22.02 2.73 -33.71
N THR A 376 -21.33 1.86 -34.44
CA THR A 376 -21.93 1.06 -35.52
C THR A 376 -22.91 0.02 -34.97
N ALA A 377 -22.56 -0.60 -33.84
CA ALA A 377 -23.41 -1.59 -33.18
C ALA A 377 -24.67 -0.92 -32.60
N VAL A 378 -24.54 0.17 -31.87
CA VAL A 378 -25.67 0.92 -31.31
C VAL A 378 -26.64 1.36 -32.41
N ALA A 379 -26.14 1.78 -33.58
CA ALA A 379 -26.98 2.21 -34.69
C ALA A 379 -27.76 1.08 -35.40
N ARG A 380 -27.29 -0.18 -35.34
CA ARG A 380 -27.90 -1.30 -36.08
C ARG A 380 -28.68 -2.28 -35.21
N ILE A 381 -28.20 -2.54 -34.00
CA ILE A 381 -28.74 -3.56 -33.10
C ILE A 381 -29.27 -2.96 -31.78
N GLU A 382 -29.12 -1.65 -31.58
CA GLU A 382 -29.67 -0.89 -30.46
C GLU A 382 -29.39 -1.56 -29.11
N TRP A 383 -30.43 -1.84 -28.32
CA TRP A 383 -30.32 -2.45 -26.99
C TRP A 383 -29.77 -3.88 -27.00
N LYS A 384 -29.84 -4.60 -28.13
CA LYS A 384 -29.29 -5.97 -28.24
C LYS A 384 -27.77 -5.99 -28.16
N PHE A 385 -27.11 -4.85 -28.36
CA PHE A 385 -25.67 -4.74 -28.18
C PHE A 385 -25.22 -5.08 -26.75
N TYR A 386 -26.03 -4.73 -25.75
CA TYR A 386 -25.73 -5.06 -24.35
C TYR A 386 -25.68 -6.57 -24.05
N LEU A 387 -26.40 -7.39 -24.84
CA LEU A 387 -26.35 -8.86 -24.71
C LEU A 387 -24.97 -9.43 -25.05
N VAL A 388 -24.19 -8.76 -25.91
CA VAL A 388 -22.83 -9.16 -26.24
C VAL A 388 -21.92 -9.00 -25.02
N PHE A 389 -22.00 -7.86 -24.33
CA PHE A 389 -21.25 -7.61 -23.10
C PHE A 389 -21.63 -8.59 -21.99
N ILE A 390 -22.93 -8.87 -21.82
CA ILE A 390 -23.40 -9.86 -20.84
C ILE A 390 -22.80 -11.24 -21.12
N SER A 391 -22.89 -11.71 -22.37
CA SER A 391 -22.41 -13.05 -22.76
C SER A 391 -20.90 -13.19 -22.55
N LEU A 392 -20.13 -12.20 -22.98
CA LEU A 392 -18.67 -12.21 -22.85
C LEU A 392 -18.21 -12.04 -21.40
N SER A 393 -18.94 -11.26 -20.60
CA SER A 393 -18.61 -11.04 -19.18
C SER A 393 -18.85 -12.29 -18.33
N VAL A 394 -19.91 -13.07 -18.61
CA VAL A 394 -20.11 -14.37 -17.93
C VAL A 394 -18.93 -15.31 -18.20
N VAL A 395 -18.49 -15.41 -19.45
CA VAL A 395 -17.32 -16.23 -19.82
C VAL A 395 -16.06 -15.69 -19.15
N GLY A 396 -15.88 -14.36 -19.16
CA GLY A 396 -14.76 -13.69 -18.50
C GLY A 396 -14.70 -13.96 -17.00
N ALA A 397 -15.83 -13.94 -16.30
CA ALA A 397 -15.91 -14.24 -14.87
C ALA A 397 -15.48 -15.67 -14.54
N VAL A 398 -15.87 -16.65 -15.37
CA VAL A 398 -15.44 -18.05 -15.23
C VAL A 398 -13.94 -18.16 -15.44
N ILE A 399 -13.41 -17.53 -16.49
CA ILE A 399 -11.97 -17.52 -16.77
C ILE A 399 -11.18 -16.94 -15.59
N VAL A 400 -11.62 -15.79 -15.05
CA VAL A 400 -10.96 -15.16 -13.90
C VAL A 400 -11.00 -16.08 -12.68
N TYR A 401 -12.12 -16.75 -12.42
CA TYR A 401 -12.22 -17.66 -11.27
C TYR A 401 -11.29 -18.89 -11.40
N THR A 402 -11.20 -19.48 -12.60
CA THR A 402 -10.49 -20.75 -12.79
C THR A 402 -9.01 -20.59 -13.14
N VAL A 403 -8.63 -19.52 -13.85
CA VAL A 403 -7.29 -19.35 -14.42
C VAL A 403 -6.41 -18.45 -13.57
N PHE A 404 -6.97 -17.49 -12.85
CA PHE A 404 -6.18 -16.50 -12.10
C PHE A 404 -5.85 -17.04 -10.71
N PRO A 405 -4.57 -17.18 -10.35
CA PRO A 405 -4.18 -17.63 -9.01
C PRO A 405 -4.49 -16.59 -7.94
N ASP A 406 -4.70 -17.08 -6.72
CA ASP A 406 -4.86 -16.27 -5.53
C ASP A 406 -3.50 -15.75 -5.02
N THR A 407 -3.39 -14.43 -4.90
CA THR A 407 -2.19 -13.72 -4.42
C THR A 407 -2.34 -13.18 -3.00
N LEU A 408 -3.45 -13.48 -2.29
CA LEU A 408 -3.72 -12.92 -0.97
C LEU A 408 -2.64 -13.30 0.07
N ARG A 409 -2.01 -12.27 0.66
CA ARG A 409 -1.00 -12.39 1.74
C ARG A 409 0.19 -13.30 1.41
N ARG A 410 0.44 -13.55 0.12
CA ARG A 410 1.62 -14.28 -0.32
C ARG A 410 2.71 -13.28 -0.66
N PRO A 411 3.93 -13.45 -0.13
CA PRO A 411 5.07 -12.65 -0.55
C PRO A 411 5.39 -12.99 -2.03
N LEU A 412 6.01 -12.05 -2.76
CA LEU A 412 6.19 -12.12 -4.23
C LEU A 412 6.94 -13.38 -4.68
N GLU A 413 7.75 -13.93 -3.79
CA GLU A 413 8.56 -15.15 -3.94
C GLU A 413 7.69 -16.40 -4.01
N GLU A 414 6.66 -16.49 -3.16
CA GLU A 414 5.69 -17.60 -3.18
C GLU A 414 4.73 -17.50 -4.36
N VAL A 415 4.48 -16.28 -4.86
CA VAL A 415 3.70 -16.07 -6.09
C VAL A 415 4.43 -16.64 -7.30
N ALA A 416 5.76 -16.57 -7.35
CA ALA A 416 6.55 -17.17 -8.43
C ALA A 416 6.39 -18.71 -8.49
N GLN A 417 6.34 -19.35 -7.31
CA GLN A 417 6.16 -20.80 -7.19
C GLN A 417 4.80 -21.28 -7.73
N LEU A 418 3.74 -20.46 -7.64
CA LEU A 418 2.41 -20.77 -8.19
C LEU A 418 2.40 -20.95 -9.71
N PHE A 419 3.38 -20.38 -10.42
CA PHE A 419 3.52 -20.51 -11.87
C PHE A 419 4.49 -21.62 -12.29
N GLY A 420 5.12 -22.30 -11.33
CA GLY A 420 6.11 -23.36 -11.56
C GLY A 420 7.49 -22.83 -11.95
N ASP A 421 7.88 -21.66 -11.43
CA ASP A 421 9.27 -21.21 -11.53
C ASP A 421 10.16 -22.17 -10.71
N ASP A 422 11.17 -22.78 -11.35
CA ASP A 422 12.05 -23.78 -10.74
C ASP A 422 13.02 -23.11 -9.74
N PRO A 423 13.06 -23.52 -8.45
CA PRO A 423 14.06 -23.06 -7.49
C PRO A 423 15.50 -23.27 -8.00
N ALA A 424 15.73 -24.27 -8.85
CA ALA A 424 17.03 -24.60 -9.41
C ALA A 424 17.57 -23.53 -10.39
N GLU A 425 16.73 -22.74 -11.08
CA GLU A 425 17.23 -21.60 -11.90
C GLU A 425 17.68 -20.43 -11.02
N MET A 426 17.18 -20.33 -9.78
CA MET A 426 17.73 -19.42 -8.78
C MET A 426 19.00 -19.99 -8.12
N GLU A 427 19.15 -21.32 -8.07
CA GLU A 427 20.30 -22.03 -7.48
C GLU A 427 21.49 -22.16 -8.45
N ASP A 428 21.27 -22.40 -9.74
CA ASP A 428 22.31 -22.37 -10.79
C ASP A 428 22.92 -20.96 -10.93
N ALA A 429 22.14 -19.93 -10.64
CA ALA A 429 22.62 -18.55 -10.50
C ALA A 429 23.48 -18.35 -9.23
N LYS A 430 23.23 -19.11 -8.13
CA LYS A 430 24.08 -19.14 -6.93
C LYS A 430 25.43 -19.81 -7.22
N VAL A 431 25.42 -20.96 -7.90
CA VAL A 431 26.64 -21.71 -8.25
C VAL A 431 27.53 -20.95 -9.24
N GLY A 432 26.92 -20.23 -10.20
CA GLY A 432 27.66 -19.38 -11.14
C GLY A 432 28.34 -18.17 -10.47
N ALA A 433 27.75 -17.62 -9.41
CA ALA A 433 28.33 -16.49 -8.66
C ALA A 433 29.52 -16.92 -7.78
N GLU A 434 29.42 -18.07 -7.11
CA GLU A 434 30.52 -18.63 -6.32
C GLU A 434 31.75 -18.99 -7.18
N HIS A 435 31.54 -19.40 -8.44
CA HIS A 435 32.64 -19.73 -9.37
C HIS A 435 33.39 -18.49 -9.91
N VAL A 436 32.73 -17.33 -9.97
CA VAL A 436 33.34 -16.07 -10.45
C VAL A 436 34.15 -15.38 -9.34
N GLU A 437 33.73 -15.50 -8.08
CA GLU A 437 34.49 -14.99 -6.93
C GLU A 437 35.71 -15.86 -6.57
N ALA A 438 35.75 -17.13 -6.98
CA ALA A 438 36.87 -18.04 -6.73
C ALA A 438 38.05 -17.90 -7.73
N MET A 439 37.95 -17.03 -8.74
CA MET A 439 39.07 -16.77 -9.65
C MET A 439 40.03 -15.73 -9.04
N PRO A 440 41.29 -16.11 -8.75
CA PRO A 440 42.27 -15.16 -8.23
C PRO A 440 42.58 -14.09 -9.29
N ALA A 441 42.54 -12.83 -8.85
CA ALA A 441 42.87 -11.64 -9.64
C ALA A 441 44.33 -11.59 -10.10
#